data_AF-A0A7L3HAU7-F1
#
_entry.id   AF-A0A7L3HAU7-F1
#
_cell.length_a   1.000
_cell.length_b   1.000
_cell.length_c   1.000
_cell.angle_alpha   90.00
_cell.angle_beta   90.00
_cell.angle_gamma   90.00
#
_symmetry.space_group_name_H-M   'P 1'
#
loop_
_entity.id
_entity.type
_entity.pdbx_description
1 polymer ?
#
loop_
_entity_poly.entity_id
_entity_poly.type
_entity_poly.pdbx_seq_one_letter_code
_entity_poly.pdbx_strand_id
1 'polypeptide(L)'
;LLPSQIRELVPESQAYMDLLAFERKLDQTIMRKRVDIQEALKRPMKQKRKLRLYISNTFNPAKSDADDSDGSIASWELRVEGKLLDDLSKQKRKFSSFFKSLVIELDKDLYGPDNHLVEWHRTPTTQETDGFQVKRPGDVSVRCTLLLMLDYQPPQFKLDPRLARLLGIHTQTRSAIIQALWQYIKTNKLQDSHDKEYINCDKYFQQIFDCPRLKFSEIPQRLTNLLLPPDPIVINHIISVDPNDQKKTACYDIDVEVEDPLKGQMSSFLLSTANQQEITALDNKIHETIESINQLKIQRDFMLSFSKDPKGYIQDLLRSQSRDLKVMTDVVGNPEEERRAEFYHEPWSQEAVSRYFYCKIQQRRQELEQSLGVRNT
;
A
#
# COMPACT_ATOMS: atom_id res chain seq x y z
N LEU A 1 -30.19 -14.57 4.97
CA LEU A 1 -30.64 -14.44 6.38
C LEU A 1 -31.90 -15.27 6.58
N LEU A 2 -32.09 -15.89 7.74
CA LEU A 2 -33.28 -16.68 8.04
C LEU A 2 -34.49 -15.78 8.35
N PRO A 3 -35.68 -16.03 7.77
CA PRO A 3 -36.92 -15.33 8.13
C PRO A 3 -37.23 -15.40 9.64
N SER A 4 -37.78 -14.33 10.22
CA SER A 4 -38.20 -14.28 11.64
C SER A 4 -39.11 -15.45 12.04
N GLN A 5 -40.03 -15.81 11.15
CA GLN A 5 -40.98 -16.91 11.36
C GLN A 5 -40.30 -18.28 11.47
N ILE A 6 -39.14 -18.48 10.81
CA ILE A 6 -38.33 -19.70 10.98
C ILE A 6 -37.57 -19.66 12.29
N ARG A 7 -37.16 -18.46 12.71
CA ARG A 7 -36.40 -18.28 13.95
C ARG A 7 -37.19 -18.62 15.21
N GLU A 8 -38.48 -18.35 15.20
CA GLU A 8 -39.39 -18.71 16.30
C GLU A 8 -39.67 -20.22 16.39
N LEU A 9 -39.48 -20.95 15.28
CA LEU A 9 -39.78 -22.37 15.19
C LEU A 9 -38.57 -23.27 15.54
N VAL A 10 -37.35 -22.77 15.35
CA VAL A 10 -36.11 -23.53 15.55
C VAL A 10 -35.17 -22.75 16.46
N PRO A 11 -34.96 -23.16 17.73
CA PRO A 11 -34.16 -22.40 18.69
C PRO A 11 -32.68 -22.25 18.29
N GLU A 12 -32.13 -23.22 17.57
CA GLU A 12 -30.74 -23.20 17.06
C GLU A 12 -30.52 -22.12 16.00
N SER A 13 -31.58 -21.57 15.41
CA SER A 13 -31.49 -20.47 14.45
C SER A 13 -30.87 -19.20 15.05
N GLN A 14 -31.00 -19.00 16.36
CA GLN A 14 -30.39 -17.87 17.05
C GLN A 14 -28.86 -18.01 17.08
N ALA A 15 -28.35 -19.22 17.33
CA ALA A 15 -26.90 -19.48 17.29
C ALA A 15 -26.30 -19.19 15.90
N TYR A 16 -27.01 -19.55 14.82
CA TYR A 16 -26.61 -19.17 13.47
C TYR A 16 -26.57 -17.65 13.26
N MET A 17 -27.56 -16.91 13.77
CA MET A 17 -27.58 -15.45 13.68
C MET A 17 -26.43 -14.80 14.48
N ASP A 18 -26.08 -15.37 15.63
CA ASP A 18 -24.95 -14.92 16.45
C ASP A 18 -23.62 -15.18 15.74
N LEU A 19 -23.47 -16.33 15.06
CA LEU A 19 -22.32 -16.63 14.20
C LEU A 19 -22.18 -15.62 13.06
N LEU A 20 -23.27 -15.25 12.37
CA LEU A 20 -23.25 -14.21 11.34
C LEU A 20 -22.88 -12.81 11.89
N ALA A 21 -23.25 -12.52 13.14
CA ALA A 21 -22.87 -11.27 13.79
C ALA A 21 -21.39 -11.27 14.18
N PHE A 22 -20.87 -12.41 14.63
CA PHE A 22 -19.46 -12.60 14.94
C PHE A 22 -18.60 -12.52 13.68
N GLU A 23 -18.97 -13.23 12.61
CA GLU A 23 -18.33 -13.19 11.29
C GLU A 23 -18.19 -11.75 10.78
N ARG A 24 -19.29 -10.97 10.79
CA ARG A 24 -19.24 -9.56 10.39
C ARG A 24 -18.22 -8.73 11.18
N LYS A 25 -18.08 -8.96 12.49
CA LYS A 25 -17.10 -8.28 13.33
C LYS A 25 -15.67 -8.74 13.03
N LEU A 26 -15.50 -10.04 12.76
CA LEU A 26 -14.22 -10.64 12.39
C LEU A 26 -13.74 -10.05 11.06
N ASP A 27 -14.59 -10.04 10.03
CA ASP A 27 -14.28 -9.50 8.70
C ASP A 27 -13.94 -8.01 8.75
N GLN A 28 -14.72 -7.23 9.50
CA GLN A 28 -14.40 -5.81 9.74
C GLN A 28 -13.03 -5.63 10.37
N THR A 29 -12.68 -6.48 11.34
CA THR A 29 -11.38 -6.43 12.02
C THR A 29 -10.24 -6.82 11.09
N ILE A 30 -10.41 -7.89 10.30
CA ILE A 30 -9.45 -8.36 9.31
C ILE A 30 -9.22 -7.27 8.25
N MET A 31 -10.30 -6.72 7.68
CA MET A 31 -10.21 -5.68 6.66
C MET A 31 -9.52 -4.42 7.19
N ARG A 32 -9.89 -3.96 8.40
CA ARG A 32 -9.19 -2.85 9.07
C ARG A 32 -7.70 -3.14 9.23
N LYS A 33 -7.34 -4.35 9.71
CA LYS A 33 -5.94 -4.74 9.88
C LYS A 33 -5.18 -4.84 8.55
N ARG A 34 -5.81 -5.30 7.48
CA ARG A 34 -5.21 -5.28 6.14
C ARG A 34 -4.89 -3.85 5.69
N VAL A 35 -5.81 -2.91 5.89
CA VAL A 35 -5.58 -1.49 5.57
C VAL A 35 -4.49 -0.90 6.45
N ASP A 36 -4.48 -1.18 7.76
CA ASP A 36 -3.42 -0.74 8.68
C ASP A 36 -2.04 -1.25 8.23
N ILE A 37 -1.94 -2.52 7.85
CA ILE A 37 -0.71 -3.16 7.33
C ILE A 37 -0.28 -2.51 6.01
N GLN A 38 -1.22 -2.27 5.10
CA GLN A 38 -0.94 -1.61 3.82
C GLN A 38 -0.41 -0.19 4.02
N GLU A 39 -0.97 0.57 4.96
CA GLU A 39 -0.50 1.91 5.31
C GLU A 39 0.87 1.87 5.99
N ALA A 40 1.11 0.91 6.89
CA ALA A 40 2.41 0.71 7.52
C ALA A 40 3.50 0.38 6.50
N LEU A 41 3.20 -0.46 5.51
CA LEU A 41 4.15 -0.85 4.45
C LEU A 41 4.54 0.30 3.51
N LYS A 42 3.76 1.39 3.43
CA LYS A 42 4.15 2.60 2.68
C LYS A 42 5.32 3.32 3.36
N ARG A 43 5.53 3.10 4.66
CA ARG A 43 6.63 3.70 5.41
C ARG A 43 7.84 2.77 5.34
N PRO A 44 9.05 3.29 5.11
CA PRO A 44 10.25 2.47 5.11
C PRO A 44 10.47 1.86 6.50
N MET A 45 10.40 0.53 6.59
CA MET A 45 10.69 -0.24 7.79
C MET A 45 12.15 -0.71 7.73
N LYS A 46 13.03 0.08 8.33
CA LYS A 46 14.47 -0.20 8.39
C LYS A 46 14.90 -0.35 9.84
N GLN A 47 15.86 -1.24 10.06
CA GLN A 47 16.52 -1.45 11.35
C GLN A 47 18.01 -1.16 11.23
N LYS A 48 18.60 -0.56 12.26
CA LYS A 48 20.05 -0.36 12.33
C LYS A 48 20.74 -1.66 12.72
N ARG A 49 21.84 -1.96 12.03
CA ARG A 49 22.73 -3.10 12.27
C ARG A 49 24.17 -2.66 12.11
N LYS A 50 25.10 -3.42 12.68
CA LYS A 50 26.53 -3.16 12.56
C LYS A 50 27.11 -3.94 11.38
N LEU A 51 27.68 -3.22 10.43
CA LEU A 51 28.53 -3.76 9.37
C LEU A 51 29.98 -3.65 9.83
N ARG A 52 30.65 -4.79 10.01
CA ARG A 52 32.07 -4.82 10.36
C ARG A 52 32.91 -4.82 9.09
N LEU A 53 33.76 -3.82 8.93
CA LEU A 53 34.78 -3.76 7.90
C LEU A 53 36.09 -4.34 8.40
N TYR A 54 36.79 -5.02 7.50
CA TYR A 54 38.11 -5.57 7.67
C TYR A 54 39.02 -4.93 6.62
N ILE A 55 40.04 -4.22 7.08
CA ILE A 55 41.06 -3.63 6.24
C ILE A 55 42.37 -4.34 6.55
N SER A 56 42.92 -5.02 5.56
CA SER A 56 44.18 -5.75 5.68
C SER A 56 45.07 -5.46 4.50
N ASN A 57 46.36 -5.37 4.74
CA ASN A 57 47.37 -5.23 3.70
C ASN A 57 48.34 -6.41 3.72
N THR A 58 48.76 -6.86 2.54
CA THR A 58 49.80 -7.88 2.36
C THR A 58 50.90 -7.29 1.48
N PHE A 59 52.16 -7.48 1.87
CA PHE A 59 53.32 -7.03 1.09
C PHE A 59 54.06 -8.24 0.50
N ASN A 60 54.25 -8.21 -0.82
CA ASN A 60 54.98 -9.21 -1.57
C ASN A 60 56.34 -8.61 -1.98
N PRO A 61 57.45 -9.03 -1.34
CA PRO A 61 58.78 -8.54 -1.69
C PRO A 61 59.20 -9.03 -3.08
N ALA A 62 60.07 -8.26 -3.74
CA ALA A 62 60.70 -8.68 -4.99
C ALA A 62 61.57 -9.92 -4.74
N LYS A 63 61.37 -10.99 -5.52
CA LYS A 63 62.28 -12.13 -5.56
C LYS A 63 63.48 -11.78 -6.42
N SER A 64 64.69 -12.01 -5.90
CA SER A 64 65.92 -11.99 -6.70
C SER A 64 66.01 -13.25 -7.55
N ASP A 65 66.28 -13.08 -8.85
CA ASP A 65 66.34 -14.13 -9.86
C ASP A 65 67.11 -15.38 -9.43
N ALA A 66 66.42 -16.51 -9.41
CA ALA A 66 67.00 -17.83 -9.64
C ALA A 66 66.11 -18.51 -10.70
N ASP A 67 66.65 -18.60 -11.92
CA ASP A 67 66.14 -19.22 -13.14
C ASP A 67 65.03 -18.48 -13.95
N ASP A 68 65.48 -17.84 -15.04
CA ASP A 68 64.82 -17.66 -16.35
C ASP A 68 63.30 -17.35 -16.39
N SER A 69 62.84 -16.39 -15.59
CA SER A 69 61.56 -15.71 -15.82
C SER A 69 61.54 -14.32 -15.19
N ASP A 70 61.27 -13.31 -16.03
CA ASP A 70 60.94 -11.90 -15.75
C ASP A 70 60.85 -11.51 -14.26
N GLY A 71 61.86 -10.77 -13.77
CA GLY A 71 62.05 -10.45 -12.36
C GLY A 71 60.78 -9.87 -11.69
N SER A 72 60.40 -10.41 -10.53
CA SER A 72 59.17 -9.99 -9.85
C SER A 72 59.35 -8.65 -9.12
N ILE A 73 58.52 -7.65 -9.45
CA ILE A 73 58.54 -6.33 -8.82
C ILE A 73 57.85 -6.39 -7.44
N ALA A 74 58.42 -5.73 -6.44
CA ALA A 74 57.82 -5.60 -5.11
C ALA A 74 56.44 -4.95 -5.20
N SER A 75 55.44 -5.52 -4.53
CA SER A 75 54.07 -5.02 -4.59
C SER A 75 53.34 -5.20 -3.28
N TRP A 76 52.39 -4.32 -3.02
CA TRP A 76 51.46 -4.44 -1.91
C TRP A 76 50.06 -4.71 -2.44
N GLU A 77 49.27 -5.36 -1.61
CA GLU A 77 47.84 -5.63 -1.81
C GLU A 77 47.08 -5.07 -0.61
N LEU A 78 46.12 -4.19 -0.87
CA LEU A 78 45.14 -3.72 0.10
C LEU A 78 43.82 -4.45 -0.14
N ARG A 79 43.26 -5.02 0.92
CA ARG A 79 41.96 -5.68 0.90
C ARG A 79 40.99 -5.01 1.87
N VAL A 80 39.82 -4.66 1.36
CA VAL A 80 38.72 -4.05 2.10
C VAL A 80 37.52 -4.97 1.98
N GLU A 81 37.23 -5.71 3.04
CA GLU A 81 36.08 -6.62 3.13
C GLU A 81 35.08 -6.11 4.16
N GLY A 82 33.84 -6.58 4.09
CA GLY A 82 32.91 -6.33 5.18
C GLY A 82 31.85 -7.41 5.35
N LYS A 83 31.36 -7.51 6.58
CA LYS A 83 30.39 -8.52 6.98
C LYS A 83 29.39 -7.93 7.95
N LEU A 84 28.11 -8.14 7.67
CA LEU A 84 27.04 -7.76 8.58
C LEU A 84 27.09 -8.63 9.84
N LEU A 85 27.11 -7.99 11.01
CA LEU A 85 27.02 -8.68 12.30
C LEU A 85 25.57 -9.05 12.59
N ASP A 86 25.37 -10.18 13.26
CA ASP A 86 24.06 -10.70 13.68
C ASP A 86 23.03 -10.84 12.55
N ASP A 87 23.50 -11.24 11.35
CA ASP A 87 22.61 -11.53 10.23
C ASP A 87 21.91 -12.89 10.43
N LEU A 88 20.69 -12.83 10.96
CA LEU A 88 19.80 -13.98 11.12
C LEU A 88 19.10 -14.37 9.81
N SER A 89 19.32 -13.63 8.72
CA SER A 89 18.67 -13.89 7.43
C SER A 89 19.39 -15.01 6.67
N LYS A 90 18.63 -15.80 5.90
CA LYS A 90 19.17 -16.86 5.04
C LYS A 90 19.88 -16.29 3.79
N GLN A 91 19.61 -15.04 3.42
CA GLN A 91 20.22 -14.37 2.27
C GLN A 91 21.24 -13.34 2.76
N LYS A 92 22.50 -13.76 2.83
CA LYS A 92 23.61 -12.86 3.19
C LYS A 92 23.70 -11.74 2.16
N ARG A 93 23.50 -10.50 2.61
CA ARG A 93 23.74 -9.32 1.78
C ARG A 93 25.25 -9.13 1.58
N LYS A 94 25.61 -8.75 0.36
CA LYS A 94 27.00 -8.47 -0.02
C LYS A 94 27.48 -7.15 0.55
N PHE A 95 28.77 -7.06 0.89
CA PHE A 95 29.40 -5.84 1.42
C PHE A 95 29.17 -4.62 0.53
N SER A 96 29.41 -4.74 -0.77
CA SER A 96 29.25 -3.65 -1.72
C SER A 96 27.81 -3.14 -1.76
N SER A 97 26.81 -3.95 -1.36
CA SER A 97 25.38 -3.61 -1.42
C SER A 97 24.93 -2.54 -0.42
N PHE A 98 25.82 -2.09 0.46
CA PHE A 98 25.59 -1.00 1.42
C PHE A 98 26.17 0.36 0.97
N PHE A 99 27.00 0.40 -0.07
CA PHE A 99 27.72 1.61 -0.48
C PHE A 99 27.34 2.06 -1.88
N LYS A 100 27.11 3.36 -2.06
CA LYS A 100 26.91 3.98 -3.37
C LYS A 100 28.24 4.14 -4.10
N SER A 101 29.30 4.46 -3.36
CA SER A 101 30.65 4.54 -3.89
C SER A 101 31.70 4.32 -2.80
N LEU A 102 32.88 3.88 -3.23
CA LEU A 102 34.06 3.69 -2.41
C LEU A 102 35.22 4.33 -3.17
N VAL A 103 35.97 5.20 -2.49
CA VAL A 103 37.17 5.82 -3.03
C VAL A 103 38.33 5.52 -2.11
N ILE A 104 39.45 5.07 -2.67
CA ILE A 104 40.72 4.90 -1.95
C ILE A 104 41.68 5.94 -2.52
N GLU A 105 42.04 6.89 -1.68
CA GLU A 105 43.05 7.90 -1.97
C GLU A 105 44.39 7.43 -1.39
N LEU A 106 45.38 7.27 -2.25
CA LEU A 106 46.76 6.96 -1.92
C LEU A 106 47.59 8.25 -1.89
N ASP A 107 48.81 8.16 -1.39
CA ASP A 107 49.75 9.28 -1.39
C ASP A 107 50.03 9.78 -2.82
N LYS A 108 49.64 11.04 -3.07
CA LYS A 108 49.76 11.72 -4.36
C LYS A 108 51.21 11.91 -4.79
N ASP A 109 52.12 12.08 -3.84
CA ASP A 109 53.54 12.29 -4.15
C ASP A 109 54.21 11.00 -4.62
N LEU A 110 53.69 9.84 -4.20
CA LEU A 110 54.22 8.52 -4.59
C LEU A 110 53.64 8.00 -5.91
N TYR A 111 52.33 8.19 -6.15
CA TYR A 111 51.65 7.62 -7.33
C TYR A 111 51.29 8.64 -8.42
N GLY A 112 51.55 9.92 -8.17
CA GLY A 112 51.23 11.00 -9.10
C GLY A 112 49.71 11.27 -9.20
N PRO A 113 49.32 12.29 -9.98
CA PRO A 113 47.94 12.78 -10.04
C PRO A 113 46.96 11.77 -10.63
N ASP A 114 47.41 10.85 -11.48
CA ASP A 114 46.50 9.97 -12.23
C ASP A 114 46.31 8.59 -11.58
N ASN A 115 47.25 8.12 -10.74
CA ASN A 115 47.20 6.77 -10.17
C ASN A 115 46.96 6.71 -8.65
N HIS A 116 46.92 7.88 -7.98
CA HIS A 116 46.68 7.94 -6.54
C HIS A 116 45.23 7.65 -6.13
N LEU A 117 44.26 7.70 -7.05
CA LEU A 117 42.86 7.44 -6.75
C LEU A 117 42.41 6.10 -7.32
N VAL A 118 41.66 5.34 -6.51
CA VAL A 118 40.92 4.16 -6.96
C VAL A 118 39.46 4.35 -6.58
N GLU A 119 38.60 4.45 -7.60
CA GLU A 119 37.18 4.75 -7.43
C GLU A 119 36.32 3.57 -7.86
N TRP A 120 35.34 3.25 -7.03
CA TRP A 120 34.26 2.34 -7.37
C TRP A 120 32.93 3.05 -7.16
N HIS A 121 32.10 3.06 -8.20
CA HIS A 121 30.75 3.60 -8.16
C HIS A 121 29.75 2.51 -8.52
N ARG A 122 28.69 2.39 -7.71
CA ARG A 122 27.60 1.49 -8.02
C ARG A 122 26.80 2.03 -9.20
N THR A 123 26.59 1.15 -10.18
CA THR A 123 25.66 1.32 -11.29
C THR A 123 24.54 0.25 -11.20
N PRO A 124 23.40 0.44 -11.90
CA PRO A 124 22.32 -0.55 -11.90
C PRO A 124 22.71 -1.95 -12.37
N THR A 125 23.82 -2.09 -13.10
CA THR A 125 24.34 -3.36 -13.63
C THR A 125 25.52 -3.90 -12.83
N THR A 126 25.92 -3.24 -11.74
CA THR A 126 27.08 -3.65 -10.92
C THR A 126 26.80 -4.99 -10.23
N GLN A 127 27.73 -5.94 -10.36
CA GLN A 127 27.70 -7.17 -9.59
C GLN A 127 28.18 -6.91 -8.16
N GLU A 128 27.40 -7.34 -7.18
CA GLU A 128 27.70 -7.10 -5.77
C GLU A 128 28.76 -8.09 -5.25
N THR A 129 29.75 -7.59 -4.50
CA THR A 129 30.90 -8.32 -3.97
C THR A 129 31.04 -8.16 -2.44
N ASP A 130 31.76 -9.08 -1.79
CA ASP A 130 32.01 -9.04 -0.34
C ASP A 130 33.26 -8.23 0.05
N GLY A 131 34.02 -7.76 -0.94
CA GLY A 131 35.19 -6.92 -0.71
C GLY A 131 35.81 -6.41 -2.01
N PHE A 132 36.77 -5.52 -1.85
CA PHE A 132 37.59 -4.94 -2.89
C PHE A 132 39.06 -5.22 -2.61
N GLN A 133 39.82 -5.49 -3.66
CA GLN A 133 41.24 -5.77 -3.61
C GLN A 133 41.96 -4.84 -4.58
N VAL A 134 42.96 -4.12 -4.09
CA VAL A 134 43.78 -3.20 -4.88
C VAL A 134 45.23 -3.64 -4.75
N LYS A 135 45.90 -3.85 -5.88
CA LYS A 135 47.31 -4.22 -5.94
C LYS A 135 48.09 -3.17 -6.72
N ARG A 136 49.20 -2.68 -6.18
CA ARG A 136 50.12 -1.75 -6.85
C ARG A 136 51.58 -2.13 -6.57
N PRO A 137 52.51 -1.81 -7.49
CA PRO A 137 53.93 -1.94 -7.23
C PRO A 137 54.39 -0.89 -6.21
N GLY A 138 55.40 -1.22 -5.42
CA GLY A 138 56.00 -0.31 -4.43
C GLY A 138 56.60 -1.06 -3.25
N ASP A 139 57.70 -0.54 -2.72
CA ASP A 139 58.50 -1.06 -1.60
C ASP A 139 58.52 -0.13 -0.38
N VAL A 140 57.80 0.99 -0.44
CA VAL A 140 57.66 1.97 0.63
C VAL A 140 56.26 1.89 1.24
N SER A 141 56.16 2.16 2.55
CA SER A 141 54.85 2.23 3.23
C SER A 141 54.04 3.42 2.74
N VAL A 142 52.76 3.19 2.42
CA VAL A 142 51.88 4.19 1.80
C VAL A 142 50.74 4.54 2.73
N ARG A 143 50.50 5.83 2.98
CA ARG A 143 49.27 6.28 3.64
C ARG A 143 48.12 6.23 2.65
N CYS A 144 46.99 5.66 3.06
CA CYS A 144 45.77 5.71 2.28
C CYS A 144 44.57 6.17 3.11
N THR A 145 43.63 6.83 2.44
CA THR A 145 42.37 7.31 2.99
C THR A 145 41.24 6.62 2.25
N LEU A 146 40.41 5.87 2.98
CA LEU A 146 39.21 5.25 2.43
C LEU A 146 38.03 6.18 2.67
N LEU A 147 37.33 6.55 1.60
CA LEU A 147 36.09 7.31 1.63
C LEU A 147 34.94 6.39 1.21
N LEU A 148 34.07 6.06 2.17
CA LEU A 148 32.96 5.14 1.99
C LEU A 148 31.64 5.92 1.99
N MET A 149 30.96 5.97 0.84
CA MET A 149 29.66 6.63 0.70
C MET A 149 28.54 5.58 0.84
N LEU A 150 27.77 5.65 1.92
CA LEU A 150 26.63 4.76 2.15
C LEU A 150 25.51 4.98 1.13
N ASP A 151 24.86 3.90 0.70
CA ASP A 151 23.66 3.96 -0.14
C ASP A 151 22.39 3.98 0.73
N TYR A 152 21.98 5.19 1.13
CA TYR A 152 20.76 5.36 1.91
C TYR A 152 19.51 5.20 1.04
N GLN A 153 18.60 4.31 1.46
CA GLN A 153 17.32 4.09 0.79
C GLN A 153 16.16 4.18 1.79
N PRO A 154 15.36 5.28 1.79
CA PRO A 154 15.39 6.40 0.83
C PRO A 154 16.61 7.33 1.03
N PRO A 155 16.95 8.17 0.02
CA PRO A 155 18.09 9.08 0.10
C PRO A 155 18.05 9.97 1.33
N GLN A 156 19.17 10.00 2.07
CA GLN A 156 19.39 10.92 3.17
C GLN A 156 20.31 12.06 2.74
N PHE A 157 20.12 13.21 3.37
CA PHE A 157 20.82 14.46 3.07
C PHE A 157 21.41 15.02 4.34
N LYS A 158 22.60 15.60 4.22
CA LYS A 158 23.20 16.42 5.27
C LYS A 158 22.60 17.82 5.19
N LEU A 159 22.20 18.36 6.33
CA LEU A 159 21.60 19.69 6.38
C LEU A 159 22.70 20.77 6.43
N ASP A 160 22.42 21.94 5.86
CA ASP A 160 23.21 23.15 6.11
C ASP A 160 23.41 23.34 7.63
N PRO A 161 24.62 23.69 8.12
CA PRO A 161 24.91 23.76 9.54
C PRO A 161 23.94 24.64 10.35
N ARG A 162 23.39 25.71 9.75
CA ARG A 162 22.40 26.59 10.40
C ARG A 162 21.08 25.87 10.60
N LEU A 163 20.60 25.19 9.55
CA LEU A 163 19.37 24.41 9.58
C LEU A 163 19.51 23.18 10.49
N ALA A 164 20.66 22.51 10.44
CA ALA A 164 20.97 21.34 11.26
C ALA A 164 20.89 21.68 12.76
N ARG A 165 21.47 22.81 13.16
CA ARG A 165 21.45 23.29 14.55
C ARG A 165 20.04 23.66 15.01
N LEU A 166 19.25 24.28 14.12
CA LEU A 166 17.88 24.67 14.44
C LEU A 166 16.96 23.47 14.68
N LEU A 167 17.06 22.46 13.81
CA LEU A 167 16.20 21.27 13.88
C LEU A 167 16.75 20.18 14.82
N GLY A 168 18.01 20.28 15.23
CA GLY A 168 18.71 19.21 15.97
C GLY A 168 18.96 17.97 15.12
N ILE A 169 19.06 18.13 13.79
CA ILE A 169 19.17 17.03 12.83
C ILE A 169 20.40 17.25 11.95
N HIS A 170 21.33 16.30 11.95
CA HIS A 170 22.52 16.39 11.10
C HIS A 170 22.29 15.80 9.69
N THR A 171 21.78 14.57 9.63
CA THR A 171 21.53 13.82 8.38
C THR A 171 20.20 13.08 8.49
N GLN A 172 19.29 13.29 7.53
CA GLN A 172 17.98 12.66 7.50
C GLN A 172 17.38 12.61 6.09
N THR A 173 16.27 11.89 5.95
CA THR A 173 15.48 11.89 4.70
C THR A 173 14.76 13.22 4.50
N ARG A 174 14.52 13.63 3.24
CA ARG A 174 13.81 14.88 2.92
C ARG A 174 12.44 14.97 3.62
N SER A 175 11.71 13.86 3.69
CA SER A 175 10.40 13.79 4.38
C SER A 175 10.53 14.07 5.88
N ALA A 176 11.48 13.43 6.55
CA ALA A 176 11.73 13.64 7.98
C ALA A 176 12.17 15.09 8.28
N ILE A 177 12.99 15.69 7.41
CA ILE A 177 13.42 17.09 7.53
C ILE A 177 12.22 18.05 7.43
N ILE A 178 11.33 17.82 6.45
CA ILE A 178 10.09 18.62 6.30
C ILE A 178 9.18 18.47 7.54
N GLN A 179 9.06 17.26 8.08
CA GLN A 179 8.30 17.02 9.31
C GLN A 179 8.91 17.75 10.52
N ALA A 180 10.25 17.75 10.65
CA ALA A 180 10.93 18.48 11.71
C ALA A 180 10.75 20.00 11.57
N LEU A 181 10.84 20.53 10.35
CA LEU A 181 10.51 21.93 10.05
C LEU A 181 9.07 22.26 10.44
N TRP A 182 8.12 21.39 10.10
CA TRP A 182 6.72 21.57 10.47
C TRP A 182 6.52 21.56 11.99
N GLN A 183 7.19 20.65 12.70
CA GLN A 183 7.16 20.58 14.15
C GLN A 183 7.71 21.87 14.78
N TYR A 184 8.80 22.41 14.24
CA TYR A 184 9.36 23.71 14.66
C TYR A 184 8.34 24.85 14.45
N ILE A 185 7.72 24.93 13.26
CA ILE A 185 6.70 25.94 12.94
C ILE A 185 5.53 25.88 13.93
N LYS A 186 5.06 24.66 14.25
CA LYS A 186 3.94 24.46 15.17
C LYS A 186 4.30 24.81 16.61
N THR A 187 5.47 24.37 17.07
CA THR A 187 5.95 24.62 18.44
C THR A 187 6.11 26.12 18.69
N ASN A 188 6.66 26.85 17.72
CA ASN A 188 6.88 28.30 17.81
C ASN A 188 5.71 29.14 17.30
N LYS A 189 4.58 28.52 16.93
CA LYS A 189 3.37 29.19 16.43
C LYS A 189 3.64 30.18 15.28
N LEU A 190 4.52 29.78 14.36
CA LEU A 190 4.95 30.63 13.24
C LEU A 190 3.96 30.63 12.06
N GLN A 191 2.95 29.77 12.07
CA GLN A 191 1.89 29.77 11.06
C GLN A 191 1.00 30.99 11.25
N ASP A 192 0.72 31.71 10.16
CA ASP A 192 -0.14 32.89 10.20
C ASP A 192 -1.58 32.53 10.64
N SER A 193 -2.18 33.38 11.46
CA SER A 193 -3.49 33.14 12.06
C SER A 193 -4.65 33.35 11.09
N HIS A 194 -4.48 34.25 10.12
CA HIS A 194 -5.50 34.60 9.13
C HIS A 194 -5.32 33.78 7.86
N ASP A 195 -4.07 33.56 7.43
CA ASP A 195 -3.75 32.82 6.22
C ASP A 195 -2.84 31.62 6.50
N LYS A 196 -3.48 30.46 6.72
CA LYS A 196 -2.79 29.22 7.11
C LYS A 196 -1.81 28.68 6.05
N GLU A 197 -1.78 29.22 4.84
CA GLU A 197 -0.78 28.85 3.84
C GLU A 197 0.60 29.45 4.10
N TYR A 198 0.65 30.54 4.87
CA TYR A 198 1.88 31.27 5.14
C TYR A 198 2.45 31.01 6.54
N ILE A 199 3.77 31.11 6.58
CA ILE A 199 4.61 31.02 7.76
C ILE A 199 5.30 32.37 7.91
N ASN A 200 5.14 32.97 9.08
CA ASN A 200 5.84 34.18 9.49
C ASN A 200 7.20 33.76 10.05
N CYS A 201 8.25 33.98 9.28
CA CYS A 201 9.59 33.52 9.61
C CYS A 201 10.11 34.27 10.84
N ASP A 202 10.54 33.54 11.86
CA ASP A 202 11.25 34.11 12.99
C ASP A 202 12.70 34.49 12.62
N LYS A 203 13.47 34.98 13.59
CA LYS A 203 14.86 35.41 13.37
C LYS A 203 15.73 34.31 12.78
N TYR A 204 15.50 33.05 13.15
CA TYR A 204 16.30 31.91 12.69
C TYR A 204 15.88 31.47 11.29
N PHE A 205 14.58 31.41 11.00
CA PHE A 205 14.06 31.13 9.66
C PHE A 205 14.47 32.21 8.67
N GLN A 206 14.44 33.49 9.07
CA GLN A 206 14.91 34.59 8.23
C GLN A 206 16.40 34.45 7.86
N GLN A 207 17.25 33.99 8.78
CA GLN A 207 18.68 33.74 8.52
C GLN A 207 18.97 32.54 7.62
N ILE A 208 18.01 31.61 7.49
CA ILE A 208 18.17 30.37 6.71
C ILE A 208 17.52 30.49 5.33
N PHE A 209 16.31 31.05 5.27
CA PHE A 209 15.50 31.14 4.05
C PHE A 209 15.53 32.53 3.40
N ASP A 210 16.19 33.52 4.01
CA ASP A 210 16.34 34.89 3.53
C ASP A 210 15.00 35.54 3.13
N CYS A 211 13.93 35.25 3.88
CA CYS A 211 12.61 35.82 3.66
C CYS A 211 11.85 36.03 4.99
N PRO A 212 11.11 37.15 5.13
CA PRO A 212 10.31 37.43 6.32
C PRO A 212 9.04 36.58 6.40
N ARG A 213 8.54 36.12 5.25
CA ARG A 213 7.32 35.32 5.13
C ARG A 213 7.49 34.30 4.01
N LEU A 214 7.01 33.08 4.23
CA LEU A 214 7.19 31.94 3.33
C LEU A 214 5.87 31.15 3.19
N LYS A 215 5.53 30.67 1.99
CA LYS A 215 4.43 29.72 1.81
C LYS A 215 4.86 28.28 2.10
N PHE A 216 3.97 27.46 2.65
CA PHE A 216 4.27 26.05 2.92
C PHE A 216 4.66 25.27 1.65
N SER A 217 4.04 25.56 0.51
CA SER A 217 4.34 24.94 -0.79
C SER A 217 5.74 25.27 -1.34
N GLU A 218 6.36 26.36 -0.88
CA GLU A 218 7.70 26.79 -1.30
C GLU A 218 8.82 26.09 -0.53
N ILE A 219 8.51 25.53 0.66
CA ILE A 219 9.51 24.87 1.53
C ILE A 219 10.32 23.81 0.78
N PRO A 220 9.71 22.87 0.02
CA PRO A 220 10.49 21.83 -0.64
C PRO A 220 11.51 22.41 -1.63
N GLN A 221 11.14 23.46 -2.37
CA GLN A 221 12.04 24.09 -3.34
C GLN A 221 13.18 24.83 -2.63
N ARG A 222 12.87 25.67 -1.63
CA ARG A 222 13.86 26.39 -0.82
C ARG A 222 14.82 25.47 -0.09
N LEU A 223 14.33 24.33 0.38
CA LEU A 223 15.13 23.33 1.08
C LEU A 223 16.19 22.70 0.17
N THR A 224 15.98 22.64 -1.15
CA THR A 224 16.90 21.98 -2.10
C THR A 224 18.34 22.49 -1.99
N ASN A 225 18.53 23.80 -1.81
CA ASN A 225 19.85 24.42 -1.68
C ASN A 225 20.49 24.24 -0.29
N LEU A 226 19.71 23.77 0.69
CA LEU A 226 20.13 23.53 2.07
C LEU A 226 20.35 22.04 2.36
N LEU A 227 20.10 21.18 1.37
CA LEU A 227 20.33 19.73 1.43
C LEU A 227 21.59 19.38 0.65
N LEU A 228 22.63 19.05 1.39
CA LEU A 228 23.91 18.61 0.86
C LEU A 228 23.96 17.07 0.79
N PRO A 229 24.82 16.50 -0.06
CA PRO A 229 25.11 15.07 0.00
C PRO A 229 25.62 14.70 1.41
N PRO A 230 25.30 13.49 1.91
CA PRO A 230 25.81 13.02 3.20
C PRO A 230 27.33 12.88 3.14
N ASP A 231 27.99 13.12 4.27
CA ASP A 231 29.45 12.99 4.35
C ASP A 231 29.88 11.53 4.17
N PRO A 232 30.99 11.27 3.46
CA PRO A 232 31.60 9.95 3.45
C PRO A 232 32.09 9.56 4.83
N ILE A 233 32.14 8.26 5.08
CA ILE A 233 32.87 7.71 6.21
C ILE A 233 34.35 7.68 5.80
N VAL A 234 35.18 8.40 6.54
CA VAL A 234 36.62 8.55 6.26
C VAL A 234 37.42 7.66 7.21
N ILE A 235 38.21 6.76 6.66
CA ILE A 235 39.10 5.88 7.43
C ILE A 235 40.54 6.06 6.92
N ASN A 236 41.41 6.50 7.82
CA ASN A 236 42.84 6.62 7.53
C ASN A 236 43.54 5.30 7.86
N HIS A 237 44.31 4.76 6.91
CA HIS A 237 45.05 3.53 7.05
C HIS A 237 46.47 3.68 6.49
N ILE A 238 47.42 2.89 6.98
CA ILE A 238 48.80 2.89 6.51
C ILE A 238 49.11 1.47 6.02
N ILE A 239 49.43 1.37 4.74
CA ILE A 239 49.87 0.15 4.09
C ILE A 239 51.34 -0.04 4.47
N SER A 240 51.59 -0.92 5.44
CA SER A 240 52.94 -1.25 5.91
C SER A 240 53.59 -2.29 4.99
N VAL A 241 54.88 -2.12 4.72
CA VAL A 241 55.72 -3.10 4.01
C VAL A 241 56.48 -4.04 4.96
N ASP A 242 56.36 -3.83 6.27
CA ASP A 242 57.01 -4.67 7.28
C ASP A 242 56.40 -6.09 7.28
N PRO A 243 57.22 -7.16 7.12
CA PRO A 243 56.78 -8.54 7.23
C PRO A 243 56.01 -8.87 8.52
N ASN A 244 56.29 -8.18 9.62
CA ASN A 244 55.64 -8.39 10.91
C ASN A 244 54.20 -7.84 10.97
N ASP A 245 53.86 -6.88 10.11
CA ASP A 245 52.55 -6.21 10.10
C ASP A 245 51.54 -6.84 9.13
N GLN A 246 51.97 -7.79 8.28
CA GLN A 246 51.15 -8.38 7.21
C GLN A 246 49.89 -9.14 7.69
N LYS A 247 49.75 -9.39 8.99
CA LYS A 247 48.59 -10.08 9.59
C LYS A 247 47.69 -9.17 10.43
N LYS A 248 47.97 -7.86 10.50
CA LYS A 248 47.14 -6.92 11.26
C LYS A 248 45.94 -6.49 10.44
N THR A 249 44.78 -7.06 10.73
CA THR A 249 43.50 -6.62 10.15
C THR A 249 42.90 -5.52 11.03
N ALA A 250 42.79 -4.31 10.51
CA ALA A 250 42.07 -3.24 11.17
C ALA A 250 40.55 -3.48 11.02
N CYS A 251 39.81 -3.39 12.12
CA CYS A 251 38.37 -3.67 12.16
C CYS A 251 37.59 -2.42 12.54
N TYR A 252 36.59 -2.05 11.75
CA TYR A 252 35.72 -0.90 12.00
C TYR A 252 34.25 -1.30 11.93
N ASP A 253 33.45 -0.87 12.92
CA ASP A 253 32.01 -1.12 12.90
C ASP A 253 31.26 0.12 12.41
N ILE A 254 30.47 -0.04 11.36
CA ILE A 254 29.64 1.01 10.76
C ILE A 254 28.17 0.66 10.98
N ASP A 255 27.37 1.63 11.43
CA ASP A 255 25.91 1.47 11.49
C ASP A 255 25.30 1.57 10.09
N VAL A 256 24.61 0.52 9.67
CA VAL A 256 23.90 0.44 8.38
C VAL A 256 22.42 0.13 8.59
N GLU A 257 21.59 0.61 7.68
CA GLU A 257 20.16 0.35 7.68
C GLU A 257 19.81 -0.87 6.81
N VAL A 258 19.13 -1.84 7.40
CA VAL A 258 18.67 -3.08 6.74
C VAL A 258 17.16 -3.14 6.75
N GLU A 259 16.55 -3.79 5.76
CA GLU A 259 15.10 -4.01 5.77
C GLU A 259 14.69 -4.86 6.97
N ASP A 260 13.57 -4.48 7.59
CA ASP A 260 12.95 -5.26 8.64
C ASP A 260 12.34 -6.55 8.04
N PRO A 261 12.70 -7.75 8.54
CA PRO A 261 12.08 -9.01 8.12
C PRO A 261 10.55 -9.01 8.21
N LEU A 262 9.97 -8.23 9.11
CA LEU A 262 8.52 -8.08 9.27
C LEU A 262 7.84 -7.57 7.99
N LYS A 263 8.54 -6.75 7.19
CA LYS A 263 8.05 -6.25 5.89
C LYS A 263 7.67 -7.40 4.95
N GLY A 264 8.49 -8.45 4.90
CA GLY A 264 8.22 -9.63 4.08
C GLY A 264 7.01 -10.42 4.57
N GLN A 265 6.87 -10.59 5.88
CA GLN A 265 5.72 -11.26 6.49
C GLN A 265 4.42 -10.51 6.24
N MET A 266 4.43 -9.18 6.44
CA MET A 266 3.30 -8.29 6.18
C MET A 266 2.89 -8.32 4.70
N SER A 267 3.86 -8.29 3.78
CA SER A 267 3.58 -8.40 2.35
C SER A 267 2.98 -9.77 1.99
N SER A 268 3.49 -10.85 2.59
CA SER A 268 2.95 -12.19 2.38
C SER A 268 1.52 -12.32 2.90
N PHE A 269 1.20 -11.74 4.06
CA PHE A 269 -0.17 -11.69 4.60
C PHE A 269 -1.14 -10.91 3.71
N LEU A 270 -0.70 -9.80 3.10
CA LEU A 270 -1.58 -9.04 2.20
C LEU A 270 -1.86 -9.78 0.89
N LEU A 271 -0.87 -10.50 0.38
CA LEU A 271 -0.96 -11.28 -0.85
C LEU A 271 -1.60 -12.65 -0.65
N SER A 272 -1.72 -13.13 0.58
CA SER A 272 -2.36 -14.41 0.85
C SER A 272 -3.84 -14.32 0.49
N THR A 273 -4.20 -14.96 -0.62
CA THR A 273 -5.58 -15.28 -1.02
C THR A 273 -5.99 -16.67 -0.56
N ALA A 274 -5.19 -17.29 0.32
CA ALA A 274 -5.43 -18.62 0.84
C ALA A 274 -6.87 -18.72 1.38
N ASN A 275 -7.55 -19.78 0.97
CA ASN A 275 -8.89 -20.16 1.39
C ASN A 275 -10.04 -19.28 0.88
N GLN A 276 -9.81 -18.28 0.03
CA GLN A 276 -10.91 -17.49 -0.55
C GLN A 276 -11.86 -18.34 -1.41
N GLN A 277 -11.33 -19.30 -2.17
CA GLN A 277 -12.16 -20.19 -2.99
C GLN A 277 -13.03 -21.13 -2.13
N GLU A 278 -12.48 -21.61 -1.02
CA GLU A 278 -13.20 -22.48 -0.08
C GLU A 278 -14.30 -21.69 0.65
N ILE A 279 -14.02 -20.45 1.08
CA ILE A 279 -15.02 -19.55 1.67
C ILE A 279 -16.17 -19.33 0.68
N THR A 280 -15.89 -18.97 -0.58
CA THR A 280 -16.92 -18.78 -1.60
C THR A 280 -17.77 -20.05 -1.82
N ALA A 281 -17.15 -21.24 -1.79
CA ALA A 281 -17.88 -22.50 -1.92
C ALA A 281 -18.80 -22.76 -0.72
N LEU A 282 -18.35 -22.45 0.50
CA LEU A 282 -19.17 -22.55 1.72
C LEU A 282 -20.32 -21.54 1.71
N ASP A 283 -20.08 -20.30 1.27
CA ASP A 283 -21.12 -19.27 1.14
C ASP A 283 -22.22 -19.68 0.17
N ASN A 284 -21.85 -20.23 -0.99
CA ASN A 284 -22.82 -20.75 -1.96
C ASN A 284 -23.66 -21.88 -1.34
N LYS A 285 -23.02 -22.80 -0.61
CA LYS A 285 -23.73 -23.89 0.07
C LYS A 285 -24.67 -23.38 1.16
N ILE A 286 -24.27 -22.35 1.91
CA ILE A 286 -25.13 -21.67 2.89
C ILE A 286 -26.34 -21.06 2.18
N HIS A 287 -26.13 -20.41 1.04
CA HIS A 287 -27.20 -19.79 0.25
C HIS A 287 -28.22 -20.81 -0.23
N GLU A 288 -27.77 -21.88 -0.90
CA GLU A 288 -28.61 -22.99 -1.37
C GLU A 288 -29.42 -23.62 -0.23
N THR A 289 -28.77 -23.83 0.93
CA THR A 289 -29.43 -24.40 2.10
C THR A 289 -30.52 -23.47 2.64
N ILE A 290 -30.28 -22.15 2.67
CA ILE A 290 -31.29 -21.17 3.10
C ILE A 290 -32.48 -21.14 2.14
N GLU A 291 -32.25 -21.22 0.83
CA GLU A 291 -33.33 -21.31 -0.15
C GLU A 291 -34.18 -22.56 0.05
N SER A 292 -33.55 -23.72 0.25
CA SER A 292 -34.23 -24.97 0.56
C SER A 292 -35.07 -24.87 1.84
N ILE A 293 -34.52 -24.28 2.91
CA ILE A 293 -35.23 -24.00 4.16
C ILE A 293 -36.47 -23.13 3.92
N ASN A 294 -36.35 -22.09 3.09
CA ASN A 294 -37.47 -21.21 2.77
C ASN A 294 -38.57 -21.94 1.98
N GLN A 295 -38.21 -22.77 1.01
CA GLN A 295 -39.16 -23.59 0.26
C GLN A 295 -39.91 -24.57 1.17
N LEU A 296 -39.18 -25.28 2.04
CA LEU A 296 -39.78 -26.22 3.00
C LEU A 296 -40.70 -25.50 4.00
N LYS A 297 -40.34 -24.28 4.42
CA LYS A 297 -41.19 -23.45 5.27
C LYS A 297 -42.50 -23.06 4.57
N ILE A 298 -42.45 -22.66 3.31
CA ILE A 298 -43.67 -22.36 2.53
C ILE A 298 -44.57 -23.60 2.45
N GLN A 299 -44.01 -24.76 2.14
CA GLN A 299 -44.75 -26.02 2.08
C GLN A 299 -45.38 -26.38 3.44
N ARG A 300 -44.62 -26.23 4.53
CA ARG A 300 -45.11 -26.45 5.90
C ARG A 300 -46.28 -25.51 6.22
N ASP A 301 -46.12 -24.22 5.96
CA ASP A 301 -47.15 -23.22 6.27
C ASP A 301 -48.42 -23.44 5.44
N PHE A 302 -48.28 -23.85 4.18
CA PHE A 302 -49.38 -24.27 3.31
C PHE A 302 -50.16 -25.43 3.95
N MET A 303 -49.46 -26.52 4.30
CA MET A 303 -50.06 -27.73 4.88
C MET A 303 -50.72 -27.42 6.24
N LEU A 304 -50.06 -26.59 7.06
CA LEU A 304 -50.55 -26.22 8.38
C LEU A 304 -51.80 -25.32 8.30
N SER A 305 -51.84 -24.39 7.36
CA SER A 305 -53.01 -23.53 7.11
C SER A 305 -54.22 -24.35 6.66
N PHE A 306 -54.00 -25.29 5.74
CA PHE A 306 -55.04 -26.24 5.31
C PHE A 306 -55.54 -27.11 6.48
N SER A 307 -54.65 -27.60 7.34
CA SER A 307 -55.04 -28.44 8.48
C SER A 307 -55.88 -27.70 9.54
N LYS A 308 -55.70 -26.38 9.67
CA LYS A 308 -56.40 -25.55 10.68
C LYS A 308 -57.81 -25.18 10.25
N ASP A 309 -58.00 -24.76 9.00
CA ASP A 309 -59.31 -24.46 8.41
C ASP A 309 -59.31 -24.85 6.92
N PRO A 310 -59.61 -26.12 6.59
CA PRO A 310 -59.54 -26.60 5.22
C PRO A 310 -60.55 -25.91 4.31
N LYS A 311 -61.73 -25.54 4.83
CA LYS A 311 -62.79 -24.92 4.03
C LYS A 311 -62.43 -23.48 3.67
N GLY A 312 -62.05 -22.67 4.65
CA GLY A 312 -61.61 -21.29 4.41
C GLY A 312 -60.37 -21.26 3.52
N TYR A 313 -59.40 -22.13 3.80
CA TYR A 313 -58.16 -22.19 3.04
C TYR A 313 -58.37 -22.55 1.56
N ILE A 314 -59.23 -23.52 1.22
CA ILE A 314 -59.54 -23.84 -0.18
C ILE A 314 -60.17 -22.64 -0.89
N GLN A 315 -61.06 -21.90 -0.23
CA GLN A 315 -61.68 -20.71 -0.82
C GLN A 315 -60.64 -19.61 -1.10
N ASP A 316 -59.74 -19.36 -0.16
CA ASP A 316 -58.66 -18.40 -0.32
C ASP A 316 -57.66 -18.84 -1.40
N LEU A 317 -57.35 -20.13 -1.47
CA LEU A 317 -56.49 -20.70 -2.51
C LEU A 317 -57.10 -20.53 -3.90
N LEU A 318 -58.39 -20.82 -4.07
CA LEU A 318 -59.10 -20.61 -5.34
C LEU A 318 -59.12 -19.13 -5.75
N ARG A 319 -59.34 -18.22 -4.79
CA ARG A 319 -59.26 -16.78 -5.04
C ARG A 319 -57.86 -16.34 -5.45
N SER A 320 -56.82 -16.81 -4.76
CA SER A 320 -55.42 -16.50 -5.11
C SER A 320 -55.08 -17.02 -6.51
N GLN A 321 -55.34 -18.29 -6.80
CA GLN A 321 -55.03 -18.90 -8.11
C GLN A 321 -55.80 -18.21 -9.24
N SER A 322 -57.06 -17.84 -9.03
CA SER A 322 -57.83 -17.07 -10.02
C SER A 322 -57.22 -15.70 -10.27
N ARG A 323 -56.79 -14.99 -9.21
CA ARG A 323 -56.11 -13.69 -9.33
C ARG A 323 -54.76 -13.84 -10.06
N ASP A 324 -53.96 -14.82 -9.67
CA ASP A 324 -52.62 -15.02 -10.23
C ASP A 324 -52.72 -15.40 -11.73
N LEU A 325 -53.71 -16.21 -12.10
CA LEU A 325 -54.02 -16.52 -13.50
C LEU A 325 -54.44 -15.28 -14.29
N LYS A 326 -55.29 -14.41 -13.72
CA LYS A 326 -55.67 -13.14 -14.36
C LYS A 326 -54.46 -12.25 -14.62
N VAL A 327 -53.54 -12.17 -13.67
CA VAL A 327 -52.29 -11.41 -13.81
C VAL A 327 -51.39 -12.02 -14.89
N MET A 328 -51.27 -13.34 -14.95
CA MET A 328 -50.43 -14.01 -15.97
C MET A 328 -51.01 -13.92 -17.39
N THR A 329 -52.31 -13.70 -17.53
CA THR A 329 -53.02 -13.70 -18.82
C THR A 329 -53.50 -12.31 -19.24
N ASP A 330 -53.17 -11.28 -18.46
CA ASP A 330 -53.66 -9.90 -18.61
C ASP A 330 -55.20 -9.80 -18.71
N VAL A 331 -55.91 -10.78 -18.14
CA VAL A 331 -57.37 -10.80 -18.11
C VAL A 331 -57.84 -9.84 -17.02
N VAL A 332 -58.47 -8.75 -17.46
CA VAL A 332 -59.04 -7.72 -16.57
C VAL A 332 -60.53 -7.98 -16.36
N GLY A 333 -61.02 -7.59 -15.18
CA GLY A 333 -62.44 -7.68 -14.86
C GLY A 333 -62.84 -9.00 -14.20
N ASN A 334 -64.08 -9.05 -13.74
CA ASN A 334 -64.68 -10.25 -13.17
C ASN A 334 -66.06 -10.44 -13.80
N PRO A 335 -66.19 -11.28 -14.85
CA PRO A 335 -67.44 -11.45 -15.58
C PRO A 335 -68.62 -11.84 -14.69
N GLU A 336 -68.37 -12.53 -13.57
CA GLU A 336 -69.40 -12.92 -12.61
C GLU A 336 -69.89 -11.77 -11.73
N GLU A 337 -69.05 -10.77 -11.46
CA GLU A 337 -69.47 -9.54 -10.79
C GLU A 337 -70.17 -8.60 -11.78
N GLU A 338 -69.62 -8.46 -12.99
CA GLU A 338 -70.18 -7.62 -14.06
C GLU A 338 -71.58 -8.07 -14.53
N ARG A 339 -71.96 -9.32 -14.25
CA ARG A 339 -73.31 -9.86 -14.48
C ARG A 339 -74.35 -9.40 -13.46
N ARG A 340 -73.92 -8.94 -12.28
CA ARG A 340 -74.80 -8.61 -11.16
C ARG A 340 -75.19 -7.13 -11.20
N ALA A 341 -76.43 -6.82 -10.84
CA ALA A 341 -76.93 -5.44 -10.87
C ALA A 341 -76.17 -4.55 -9.87
N GLU A 342 -75.75 -5.13 -8.73
CA GLU A 342 -75.00 -4.42 -7.68
C GLU A 342 -73.69 -3.81 -8.20
N PHE A 343 -73.05 -4.43 -9.18
CA PHE A 343 -71.81 -3.91 -9.78
C PHE A 343 -71.99 -2.51 -10.40
N TYR A 344 -73.19 -2.21 -10.89
CA TYR A 344 -73.51 -0.93 -11.53
C TYR A 344 -74.04 0.13 -10.56
N HIS A 345 -74.16 -0.18 -9.26
CA HIS A 345 -74.52 0.79 -8.22
C HIS A 345 -73.29 1.53 -7.64
N GLU A 346 -72.10 1.24 -8.15
CA GLU A 346 -70.86 1.85 -7.70
C GLU A 346 -70.72 3.32 -8.13
N PRO A 347 -69.94 4.16 -7.41
CA PRO A 347 -69.81 5.60 -7.70
C PRO A 347 -69.31 5.93 -9.10
N TRP A 348 -68.54 5.01 -9.73
CA TRP A 348 -68.01 5.20 -11.08
C TRP A 348 -69.08 5.11 -12.18
N SER A 349 -70.25 4.54 -11.88
CA SER A 349 -71.31 4.27 -12.87
C SER A 349 -71.80 5.54 -13.58
N GLN A 350 -72.09 6.61 -12.83
CA GLN A 350 -72.59 7.87 -13.38
C GLN A 350 -71.58 8.55 -14.32
N GLU A 351 -70.30 8.57 -13.92
CA GLU A 351 -69.23 9.10 -14.75
C GLU A 351 -69.02 8.24 -15.99
N ALA A 352 -69.04 6.90 -15.84
CA ALA A 352 -68.89 5.98 -16.96
C ALA A 352 -70.00 6.15 -18.01
N VAL A 353 -71.26 6.31 -17.60
CA VAL A 353 -72.38 6.60 -18.51
C VAL A 353 -72.17 7.94 -19.23
N SER A 354 -71.69 8.97 -18.53
CA SER A 354 -71.42 10.29 -19.12
C SER A 354 -70.33 10.22 -20.19
N ARG A 355 -69.22 9.53 -19.88
CA ARG A 355 -68.12 9.28 -20.84
C ARG A 355 -68.60 8.45 -22.03
N TYR A 356 -69.38 7.41 -21.78
CA TYR A 356 -69.98 6.57 -22.83
C TYR A 356 -70.86 7.41 -23.77
N PHE A 357 -71.75 8.24 -23.22
CA PHE A 357 -72.66 9.07 -23.99
C PHE A 357 -71.92 10.10 -24.84
N TYR A 358 -70.90 10.76 -24.27
CA TYR A 358 -70.02 11.67 -25.02
C TYR A 358 -69.36 10.95 -26.21
N CYS A 359 -68.72 9.80 -25.98
CA CYS A 359 -68.10 9.02 -27.05
C CYS A 359 -69.11 8.58 -28.11
N LYS A 360 -70.32 8.18 -27.69
CA LYS A 360 -71.38 7.73 -28.62
C LYS A 360 -71.91 8.89 -29.48
N ILE A 361 -72.07 10.07 -28.92
CA ILE A 361 -72.44 11.29 -29.67
C ILE A 361 -71.37 11.60 -30.71
N GLN A 362 -70.08 11.58 -30.33
CA GLN A 362 -68.98 11.86 -31.28
C GLN A 362 -68.95 10.84 -32.42
N GLN A 363 -69.14 9.55 -32.13
CA GLN A 363 -69.27 8.50 -33.16
C GLN A 363 -70.45 8.79 -34.11
N ARG A 364 -71.64 9.07 -33.57
CA ARG A 364 -72.83 9.38 -34.38
C ARG A 364 -72.66 10.63 -35.23
N ARG A 365 -72.01 11.66 -34.68
CA ARG A 365 -71.67 12.88 -35.40
C ARG A 365 -70.70 12.57 -36.54
N GLN A 366 -69.66 11.77 -36.30
CA GLN A 366 -68.71 11.37 -37.33
C GLN A 366 -69.37 10.52 -38.44
N GLU A 367 -70.25 9.59 -38.09
CA GLU A 367 -71.07 8.82 -39.05
C GLU A 367 -71.94 9.75 -39.90
N LEU A 368 -72.59 10.75 -39.29
CA LEU A 368 -73.40 11.75 -39.98
C LEU A 368 -72.56 12.63 -40.92
N GLU A 369 -71.44 13.17 -40.43
CA GLU A 369 -70.52 13.99 -41.23
C GLU A 369 -69.94 13.22 -42.42
N GLN A 370 -69.61 11.92 -42.24
CA GLN A 370 -69.22 11.04 -43.34
C GLN A 370 -70.36 10.78 -44.34
N SER A 371 -71.58 10.54 -43.86
CA SER A 371 -72.75 10.29 -44.72
C SER A 371 -73.22 11.52 -45.50
N LEU A 372 -73.02 12.71 -44.95
CA LEU A 372 -73.40 13.99 -45.54
C LEU A 372 -72.29 14.59 -46.42
N GLY A 373 -71.14 13.92 -46.54
CA GLY A 373 -70.01 14.35 -47.38
C GLY A 373 -69.32 15.63 -46.90
N VAL A 374 -69.58 16.08 -45.67
CA VAL A 374 -68.99 17.30 -45.11
C VAL A 374 -67.59 16.96 -44.59
N ARG A 375 -66.59 17.00 -45.47
CA ARG A 375 -65.20 17.12 -45.03
C ARG A 375 -64.98 18.56 -44.55
N ASN A 376 -65.05 18.78 -43.24
CA ASN A 376 -64.47 19.99 -42.68
C ASN A 376 -62.94 19.94 -42.88
N THR A 377 -62.41 21.00 -43.48
CA THR A 377 -60.98 21.31 -43.51
C THR A 377 -60.50 21.74 -42.14
#